data_AF-A0A926C321-F1
#
_entry.id   AF-A0A926C321-F1
#
_cell.length_a   1.000
_cell.length_b   1.000
_cell.length_c   1.000
_cell.angle_alpha   90.00
_cell.angle_beta   90.00
_cell.angle_gamma   90.00
#
_symmetry.space_group_name_H-M   'P 1'
#
loop_
_entity.id
_entity.type
_entity.pdbx_description
1 polymer ?
#
loop_
_entity_poly.entity_id
_entity_poly.type
_entity_poly.pdbx_seq_one_letter_code
_entity_poly.pdbx_strand_id
1 'polypeptide(L)'
;IKDGVTADEVKAAKSAMLQEKQVERSQDGMLASRLAQYLTKKEGRTFAYDADLIKKIGALTPQQINTTLKKHLSYDKLVMIQAGDFAKAAKKVADKTPATQAPAAAGSSKKN
;
A
#
# COMPACT_ATOMS: atom_id res chain seq x y z
N ILE A 1 -1.72 -3.76 -10.88
CA ILE A 1 -0.74 -4.75 -10.44
C ILE A 1 -0.45 -5.58 -11.67
N LYS A 2 0.61 -5.25 -12.41
CA LYS A 2 0.94 -5.93 -13.67
C LYS A 2 1.63 -7.27 -13.40
N ASP A 3 2.45 -7.34 -12.35
CA ASP A 3 3.31 -8.51 -12.08
C ASP A 3 2.80 -9.45 -10.98
N GLY A 4 1.71 -9.07 -10.28
CA GLY A 4 1.17 -9.85 -9.16
C GLY A 4 2.03 -9.75 -7.91
N VAL A 5 1.58 -10.38 -6.83
CA VAL A 5 2.36 -10.59 -5.61
C VAL A 5 3.12 -11.91 -5.75
N THR A 6 4.40 -11.88 -5.39
CA THR A 6 5.30 -13.05 -5.45
C THR A 6 5.13 -13.96 -4.23
N ALA A 7 5.62 -15.21 -4.32
CA ALA A 7 5.55 -16.15 -3.19
C ALA A 7 6.38 -15.68 -1.98
N ASP A 8 7.53 -15.05 -2.22
CA ASP A 8 8.41 -14.54 -1.17
C ASP A 8 7.80 -13.34 -0.44
N GLU A 9 7.14 -12.42 -1.17
CA GLU A 9 6.40 -11.31 -0.57
C GLU A 9 5.23 -11.81 0.28
N VAL A 10 4.48 -12.81 -0.20
CA VAL A 10 3.38 -13.42 0.58
C VAL A 10 3.94 -14.07 1.86
N LYS A 11 5.06 -14.77 1.78
CA LYS A 11 5.70 -15.40 2.95
C LYS A 11 6.17 -14.34 3.95
N ALA A 12 6.86 -13.31 3.48
CA ALA A 12 7.33 -12.21 4.33
C ALA A 12 6.15 -11.48 5.00
N ALA A 13 5.09 -11.19 4.24
CA ALA A 13 3.88 -10.57 4.77
C ALA A 13 3.20 -11.42 5.85
N LYS A 14 3.09 -12.74 5.64
CA LYS A 14 2.55 -13.66 6.66
C LYS A 14 3.34 -13.62 7.96
N SER A 15 4.68 -13.63 7.87
CA SER A 15 5.54 -13.53 9.05
C SER A 15 5.39 -12.18 9.75
N ALA A 16 5.41 -11.08 9.00
CA ALA A 16 5.25 -9.73 9.54
C ALA A 16 3.90 -9.56 10.26
N MET A 17 2.81 -10.06 9.66
CA MET A 17 1.48 -10.05 10.29
C MET A 17 1.45 -10.86 11.60
N LEU A 18 2.13 -12.00 11.67
CA LEU A 18 2.17 -12.80 12.88
C LEU A 18 2.92 -12.05 14.00
N GLN A 19 4.04 -11.41 13.67
CA GLN A 19 4.80 -10.59 14.62
C GLN A 19 4.00 -9.38 15.09
N GLU A 20 3.33 -8.67 14.18
CA GLU A 20 2.44 -7.56 14.52
C GLU A 20 1.35 -8.00 15.49
N LYS A 21 0.72 -9.15 15.24
CA LYS A 21 -0.32 -9.71 16.12
C LYS A 21 0.25 -10.11 17.49
N GLN A 22 1.50 -10.56 17.56
CA GLN A 22 2.17 -10.83 18.83
C GLN A 22 2.40 -9.55 19.63
N VAL A 23 2.85 -8.48 18.97
CA VAL A 23 3.06 -7.16 19.59
C VAL A 23 1.73 -6.52 20.02
N GLU A 24 0.68 -6.59 19.20
CA GLU A 24 -0.67 -6.12 19.59
C GLU A 24 -1.16 -6.83 20.86
N ARG A 25 -0.89 -8.13 20.98
CA ARG A 25 -1.31 -8.94 22.13
C ARG A 25 -0.45 -8.74 23.37
N SER A 26 0.75 -8.17 23.26
CA SER A 26 1.55 -7.81 24.43
C SER A 26 1.15 -6.47 25.03
N GLN A 27 0.21 -5.75 24.42
CA GLN A 27 -0.25 -4.44 24.85
C GLN A 27 -1.66 -4.54 25.43
N ASP A 28 -1.79 -4.32 26.73
CA ASP A 28 -3.06 -4.45 27.46
C ASP A 28 -4.17 -3.56 26.90
N GLY A 29 -3.84 -2.32 26.52
CA GLY A 29 -4.80 -1.40 25.91
C GLY A 29 -5.36 -1.91 24.58
N MET A 30 -4.53 -2.58 23.77
CA MET A 30 -4.96 -3.19 22.51
C MET A 30 -5.82 -4.43 22.76
N LEU A 31 -5.47 -5.26 23.75
CA LEU A 31 -6.28 -6.42 24.17
C LEU A 31 -7.66 -6.00 24.67
N ALA A 32 -7.73 -5.00 25.55
CA ALA A 32 -8.97 -4.50 26.11
C ALA A 32 -9.89 -3.89 25.03
N SER A 33 -9.32 -3.06 24.14
CA SER A 33 -10.05 -2.49 23.00
C SER A 33 -10.58 -3.58 22.07
N ARG A 34 -9.77 -4.60 21.77
CA ARG A 34 -10.19 -5.73 20.93
C ARG A 34 -11.32 -6.53 21.58
N LEU A 35 -11.21 -6.83 22.87
CA LEU A 35 -12.25 -7.54 23.59
C LEU A 35 -13.57 -6.76 23.61
N ALA A 36 -13.52 -5.45 23.87
CA ALA A 36 -14.68 -4.58 23.81
C ALA A 36 -15.34 -4.62 22.42
N GLN A 37 -14.54 -4.54 21.34
CA GLN A 37 -15.06 -4.66 19.98
C GLN A 37 -15.75 -6.01 19.74
N TYR A 38 -15.22 -7.10 20.29
CA TYR A 38 -15.82 -8.43 20.14
C TYR A 38 -17.15 -8.61 20.85
N LEU A 39 -17.28 -8.03 22.04
CA LEU A 39 -18.53 -8.01 22.79
C LEU A 39 -19.64 -7.23 22.05
N THR A 40 -19.27 -6.22 21.26
CA THR A 40 -20.26 -5.44 20.46
C THR A 40 -20.70 -6.12 19.17
N LYS A 41 -20.07 -7.23 18.77
CA LYS A 41 -20.51 -7.99 17.58
C LYS A 41 -21.72 -8.84 17.94
N LYS A 42 -22.74 -8.84 17.08
CA LYS A 42 -23.98 -9.61 17.27
C LYS A 42 -23.73 -11.11 17.44
N GLU A 43 -22.68 -11.63 16.81
CA GLU A 43 -22.32 -13.05 16.89
C GLU A 43 -21.55 -13.42 18.17
N GLY A 44 -21.17 -12.46 19.02
CA GLY A 44 -20.36 -12.69 20.22
C GLY A 44 -18.99 -13.28 19.89
N ARG A 45 -18.07 -12.45 19.37
CA ARG A 45 -16.73 -12.95 18.98
C ARG A 45 -15.85 -13.22 20.20
N THR A 46 -14.90 -14.12 20.05
CA THR A 46 -13.84 -14.39 21.04
C THR A 46 -12.48 -14.41 20.34
N PHE A 47 -11.39 -14.47 21.10
CA PHE A 47 -10.05 -14.62 20.51
C PHE A 47 -9.85 -15.91 19.71
N ALA A 48 -10.74 -16.90 19.84
CA ALA A 48 -10.75 -18.08 18.97
C ALA A 48 -10.99 -17.69 17.49
N TYR A 49 -11.82 -16.66 17.24
CA TYR A 49 -12.02 -16.12 15.90
C TYR A 49 -10.73 -15.63 15.26
N ASP A 50 -9.84 -14.98 16.03
CA ASP A 50 -8.56 -14.53 15.53
C ASP A 50 -7.61 -15.69 15.23
N ALA A 51 -7.62 -16.72 16.07
CA ALA A 51 -6.82 -17.93 15.84
C ALA A 51 -7.25 -18.61 14.53
N ASP A 52 -8.55 -18.74 14.30
CA ASP A 52 -9.11 -19.28 13.06
C ASP A 52 -8.79 -18.39 11.86
N LEU A 53 -8.86 -17.07 12.01
CA LEU A 53 -8.52 -16.13 10.96
C LEU A 53 -7.04 -16.24 10.57
N ILE A 54 -6.13 -16.31 11.54
CA ILE A 54 -4.69 -16.48 11.28
C ILE A 54 -4.43 -17.82 10.58
N LYS A 55 -5.10 -18.90 11.00
CA LYS A 55 -4.99 -20.21 10.34
C LYS A 55 -5.44 -20.14 8.88
N LYS A 56 -6.56 -19.47 8.59
CA LYS A 56 -7.05 -19.25 7.22
C LYS A 56 -6.07 -18.42 6.39
N ILE A 57 -5.49 -17.38 6.97
CA ILE A 57 -4.46 -16.56 6.31
C ILE A 57 -3.21 -17.39 6.01
N GLY A 58 -2.78 -18.25 6.94
CA GLY A 58 -1.67 -19.17 6.75
C GLY A 58 -1.86 -20.10 5.54
N ALA A 59 -3.10 -20.55 5.32
CA ALA A 59 -3.47 -21.42 4.20
C ALA A 59 -3.63 -20.71 2.84
N LEU A 60 -3.62 -19.37 2.80
CA LEU A 60 -3.79 -18.62 1.54
C LEU A 60 -2.62 -18.87 0.57
N THR A 61 -2.96 -19.11 -0.69
CA THR A 61 -1.97 -19.26 -1.78
C THR A 61 -1.73 -17.91 -2.48
N PRO A 62 -0.52 -17.67 -3.04
CA PRO A 62 -0.24 -16.47 -3.84
C PRO A 62 -1.22 -16.30 -5.01
N GLN A 63 -1.65 -17.40 -5.64
CA GLN A 63 -2.61 -17.38 -6.75
C GLN A 63 -3.98 -16.87 -6.32
N GLN A 64 -4.49 -17.30 -5.15
CA GLN A 64 -5.75 -16.80 -4.60
C GLN A 64 -5.67 -15.31 -4.26
N ILE A 65 -4.54 -14.86 -3.73
CA ILE A 65 -4.29 -13.45 -3.42
C ILE A 65 -4.29 -12.63 -4.71
N ASN A 66 -3.54 -13.04 -5.73
CA ASN A 66 -3.45 -12.35 -7.00
C ASN A 66 -4.79 -12.28 -7.75
N THR A 67 -5.58 -13.36 -7.69
CA THR A 67 -6.92 -13.39 -8.30
C THR A 67 -7.86 -12.41 -7.58
N THR A 68 -7.82 -12.39 -6.25
CA THR A 68 -8.65 -11.50 -5.43
C THR A 68 -8.26 -10.03 -5.64
N LEU A 69 -6.96 -9.73 -5.70
CA LEU A 69 -6.46 -8.37 -5.97
C LEU A 69 -6.96 -7.85 -7.33
N LYS A 70 -6.90 -8.66 -8.38
CA LYS A 70 -7.42 -8.28 -9.71
C LYS A 70 -8.94 -8.05 -9.71
N LYS A 71 -9.69 -8.78 -8.88
CA LYS A 71 -11.15 -8.64 -8.76
C LYS A 71 -11.56 -7.38 -8.00
N HIS A 72 -10.82 -7.00 -6.97
CA HIS A 72 -11.22 -5.92 -6.04
C HIS A 72 -10.48 -4.60 -6.24
N LEU A 73 -9.28 -4.60 -6.84
CA LEU A 73 -8.58 -3.38 -7.23
C LEU A 73 -8.71 -3.15 -8.74
N SER A 74 -9.62 -2.25 -9.11
CA SER A 74 -9.72 -1.70 -10.47
C SER A 74 -9.17 -0.29 -10.47
N TYR A 75 -8.14 -0.02 -11.28
CA TYR A 75 -7.56 1.32 -11.42
C TYR A 75 -8.58 2.33 -11.95
N ASP A 76 -9.53 1.87 -12.77
CA ASP A 76 -10.57 2.72 -13.36
C ASP A 76 -11.55 3.28 -12.32
N LYS A 77 -11.59 2.72 -11.12
CA LYS A 77 -12.44 3.17 -10.01
C LYS A 77 -11.65 3.84 -8.89
N LEU A 78 -10.36 4.08 -9.11
CA LEU A 78 -9.48 4.63 -8.10
C LEU A 78 -9.64 6.16 -8.06
N VAL A 79 -10.21 6.67 -6.97
CA VAL A 79 -10.35 8.11 -6.73
C VAL A 79 -9.14 8.58 -5.92
N MET A 80 -8.26 9.37 -6.54
CA MET A 80 -7.14 10.02 -5.86
C MET A 80 -7.53 11.43 -5.47
N ILE A 81 -7.64 11.69 -4.17
CA ILE A 81 -7.85 13.03 -3.63
C ILE A 81 -6.53 13.49 -3.03
N GLN A 82 -5.94 14.53 -3.60
CA GLN A 82 -4.73 15.17 -3.06
C GLN A 82 -5.08 16.57 -2.59
N ALA A 83 -4.81 16.86 -1.31
CA ALA A 83 -5.02 18.18 -0.72
C ALA A 83 -3.67 18.87 -0.51
N GLY A 84 -3.47 20.06 -1.09
CA GLY A 84 -2.25 20.84 -0.99
C GLY A 84 -2.24 22.10 -1.85
N ASP A 85 -1.32 23.02 -1.58
CA ASP A 85 -1.04 24.20 -2.42
C ASP A 85 -0.10 23.80 -3.56
N PHE A 86 -0.66 23.19 -4.60
CA PHE A 86 0.10 22.74 -5.78
C PHE A 86 0.64 23.91 -6.61
N ALA A 87 0.09 25.12 -6.46
CA ALA A 87 0.56 26.30 -7.17
C ALA A 87 1.91 26.79 -6.63
N LYS A 88 2.09 26.81 -5.29
CA LYS A 88 3.40 27.09 -4.69
C LYS A 88 4.40 25.96 -4.92
N ALA A 89 3.94 24.71 -4.91
CA ALA A 89 4.78 23.56 -5.26
C ALA A 89 5.29 23.65 -6.71
N ALA A 90 4.43 23.96 -7.67
CA ALA A 90 4.80 24.12 -9.08
C ALA A 90 5.80 25.28 -9.30
N LYS A 91 5.59 26.43 -8.65
CA LYS A 91 6.55 27.56 -8.70
C LYS A 91 7.93 27.17 -8.16
N LYS A 92 7.97 26.45 -7.03
CA LYS A 92 9.23 25.97 -6.44
C LYS A 92 9.97 24.94 -7.31
N VAL A 93 9.27 24.20 -8.17
CA VAL A 93 9.87 23.27 -9.14
C VAL A 93 10.36 24.01 -10.38
N ALA A 94 9.60 25.00 -10.86
CA ALA A 94 10.01 25.87 -11.97
C ALA A 94 11.28 26.68 -11.62
N ASP A 95 11.38 27.20 -10.41
CA ASP A 95 12.55 27.95 -9.93
C ASP A 95 13.81 27.08 -9.72
N LYS A 96 13.67 25.74 -9.77
CA LYS A 96 14.76 24.77 -9.53
C LYS A 96 15.23 24.03 -10.79
N THR A 97 14.72 24.34 -11.97
CA THR A 97 15.15 23.69 -13.22
C THR A 97 16.17 24.57 -13.95
N PRO A 98 17.48 24.25 -13.97
CA PRO A 98 18.43 24.91 -14.86
C PRO A 98 18.09 24.53 -16.30
N ALA A 99 18.17 25.51 -17.19
CA ALA A 99 17.94 25.35 -18.62
C ALA A 99 18.82 24.24 -19.22
N THR A 100 18.22 23.20 -19.78
CA THR A 100 18.90 22.37 -20.77
C THR A 100 17.91 21.86 -21.83
N GLN A 101 17.88 22.64 -22.92
CA GLN A 101 17.78 22.25 -24.33
C GLN A 101 16.42 21.86 -24.93
N ALA A 102 15.90 22.75 -25.77
CA ALA A 102 15.12 22.49 -26.99
C ALA A 102 15.41 23.61 -28.02
N PRO A 103 15.08 23.49 -29.33
CA PRO A 103 15.91 22.93 -30.41
C PRO A 103 16.14 23.91 -31.60
N ALA A 104 16.77 23.39 -32.68
CA ALA A 104 16.73 23.84 -34.10
C ALA A 104 18.00 24.49 -34.73
N ALA A 105 18.69 23.66 -35.51
CA ALA A 105 19.11 23.80 -36.92
C ALA A 105 19.67 25.12 -37.50
N ALA A 106 20.80 24.92 -38.19
CA ALA A 106 21.26 25.55 -39.45
C ALA A 106 21.79 27.00 -39.43
N GLY A 107 23.06 27.16 -39.83
CA GLY A 107 23.60 28.47 -40.19
C GLY A 107 25.13 28.52 -40.24
N SER A 108 25.67 28.54 -41.45
CA SER A 108 27.07 28.40 -41.84
C SER A 108 28.04 29.51 -41.38
N SER A 109 29.33 29.16 -41.36
CA SER A 109 30.51 29.98 -41.74
C SER A 109 30.86 31.22 -40.91
N LYS A 110 32.10 31.29 -40.37
CA LYS A 110 33.31 31.81 -41.07
C LYS A 110 34.35 32.34 -40.06
N LYS A 111 35.58 31.84 -40.25
CA LYS A 111 36.90 32.47 -40.06
C LYS A 111 37.33 33.08 -38.72
N ASN A 112 38.49 32.53 -38.32
CA ASN A 112 39.70 33.14 -37.78
C ASN A 112 39.68 33.55 -36.30
#